data_AF-A0A829ZDM9-F1
#
_entry.id   AF-A0A829ZDM9-F1
#
_cell.length_a   1.000
_cell.length_b   1.000
_cell.length_c   1.000
_cell.angle_alpha   90.00
_cell.angle_beta   90.00
_cell.angle_gamma   90.00
#
_symmetry.space_group_name_H-M   'P 1'
#
loop_
_entity.id
_entity.type
_entity.pdbx_description
1 polymer ?
#
loop_
_entity_poly.entity_id
_entity_poly.type
_entity_poly.pdbx_seq_one_letter_code
_entity_poly.pdbx_strand_id
1 'polypeptide(L)'
;MKKLGKLLFALILCFSIVGCGESKDTKDSAEITKAFKEIGYETKAVKEAGVDTLSFIKDDKGMTNQFISYFEDNKLHSIAYLSSPTDSKNYDDLTIGFIYVSDNIDEKDKEVVKINKDVVKTAETILEKVDLSLDEFIKYVEDIHK
;
A
#
# COMPACT_ATOMS: atom_id res chain seq x y z
N MET A 1 -23.02 -15.09 24.89
CA MET A 1 -21.55 -15.27 24.97
C MET A 1 -21.07 -16.21 23.87
N LYS A 2 -19.95 -15.84 23.24
CA LYS A 2 -19.04 -16.62 22.35
C LYS A 2 -19.47 -16.86 20.89
N LYS A 3 -18.99 -15.99 19.97
CA LYS A 3 -18.40 -16.37 18.66
C LYS A 3 -17.39 -15.35 18.08
N LEU A 4 -16.92 -14.34 18.83
CA LEU A 4 -15.86 -13.40 18.39
C LEU A 4 -14.47 -13.84 18.91
N GLY A 5 -14.09 -15.09 18.66
CA GLY A 5 -12.93 -15.69 19.35
C GLY A 5 -11.93 -16.45 18.47
N LYS A 6 -11.95 -16.28 17.14
CA LYS A 6 -11.05 -17.05 16.26
C LYS A 6 -10.38 -16.29 15.11
N LEU A 7 -10.42 -14.96 15.07
CA LEU A 7 -9.74 -14.19 14.01
C LEU A 7 -8.59 -13.28 14.52
N LEU A 8 -8.05 -13.56 15.71
CA LEU A 8 -7.05 -12.68 16.35
C LEU A 8 -5.69 -13.34 16.67
N PHE A 9 -5.41 -14.58 16.27
CA PHE A 9 -4.13 -15.23 16.59
C PHE A 9 -3.73 -16.27 15.53
N ALA A 10 -3.18 -15.79 14.42
CA ALA A 10 -2.32 -16.47 13.42
C ALA A 10 -2.19 -15.46 12.25
N LEU A 11 -1.06 -14.85 11.91
CA LEU A 11 0.30 -15.36 11.90
C LEU A 11 1.28 -14.25 12.30
N ILE A 12 1.87 -14.40 13.48
CA ILE A 12 3.24 -13.96 13.74
C ILE A 12 4.11 -15.12 13.26
N LEU A 13 5.17 -14.82 12.51
CA LEU A 13 6.18 -15.72 11.90
C LEU A 13 5.89 -16.16 10.46
N CYS A 14 6.40 -15.38 9.50
CA CYS A 14 7.10 -15.86 8.31
C CYS A 14 7.97 -14.73 7.76
N PHE A 15 8.97 -14.29 8.55
CA PHE A 15 10.12 -13.58 7.98
C PHE A 15 10.92 -14.61 7.18
N SER A 16 10.72 -14.64 5.87
CA SER A 16 11.55 -15.45 4.97
C SER A 16 11.98 -14.58 3.79
N ILE A 17 13.24 -14.15 3.88
CA ILE A 17 14.16 -13.90 2.76
C ILE A 17 13.78 -12.74 1.84
N VAL A 18 14.33 -11.56 2.15
CA VAL A 18 14.53 -10.47 1.19
C VAL A 18 15.47 -11.00 0.10
N GLY A 19 14.97 -11.05 -1.13
CA GLY A 19 15.76 -11.37 -2.31
C GLY A 19 16.84 -10.31 -2.51
N CYS A 20 18.09 -10.77 -2.51
CA CYS A 20 19.27 -9.97 -2.79
C CYS A 20 19.30 -9.64 -4.30
N GLY A 21 19.13 -8.38 -4.66
CA GLY A 21 19.35 -7.87 -6.01
C GLY A 21 20.17 -6.59 -5.93
N GLU A 22 21.41 -6.63 -6.39
CA GLU A 22 22.30 -5.46 -6.44
C GLU A 22 21.79 -4.43 -7.46
N SER A 23 21.30 -3.28 -7.00
CA SER A 23 21.21 -2.05 -7.81
C SER A 23 21.79 -0.86 -7.03
N LYS A 24 22.77 -0.20 -7.63
CA LYS A 24 23.71 0.72 -6.96
C LYS A 24 23.21 2.15 -6.69
N ASP A 25 21.95 2.47 -6.95
CA ASP A 25 21.42 3.84 -6.77
C ASP A 25 19.97 3.89 -6.25
N THR A 26 19.44 2.77 -5.76
CA THR A 26 18.09 2.69 -5.18
C THR A 26 18.21 2.19 -3.75
N LYS A 27 17.51 2.85 -2.81
CA LYS A 27 17.39 2.35 -1.42
C LYS A 27 17.01 0.87 -1.44
N ASP A 28 17.69 0.08 -0.62
CA ASP A 28 17.42 -1.35 -0.53
C ASP A 28 15.99 -1.59 -0.05
N SER A 29 15.29 -2.54 -0.65
CA SER A 29 13.89 -2.81 -0.33
C SER A 29 13.69 -3.16 1.15
N ALA A 30 14.67 -3.81 1.80
CA ALA A 30 14.58 -4.09 3.23
C ALA A 30 14.66 -2.81 4.08
N GLU A 31 15.50 -1.85 3.67
CA GLU A 31 15.61 -0.54 4.33
C GLU A 31 14.29 0.23 4.22
N ILE A 32 13.67 0.23 3.04
CA ILE A 32 12.37 0.87 2.83
C ILE A 32 11.29 0.19 3.69
N THR A 33 11.19 -1.14 3.66
CA THR A 33 10.22 -1.88 4.50
C THR A 33 10.42 -1.55 5.98
N LYS A 34 11.67 -1.48 6.45
CA LYS A 34 12.00 -1.11 7.83
C LYS A 34 11.55 0.32 8.15
N ALA A 35 11.79 1.27 7.24
CA ALA A 35 11.38 2.67 7.43
C ALA A 35 9.86 2.82 7.55
N PHE A 36 9.08 2.14 6.69
CA PHE A 36 7.61 2.10 6.82
C PHE A 36 7.16 1.53 8.17
N LYS A 37 7.80 0.44 8.62
CA LYS A 37 7.52 -0.14 9.93
C LYS A 37 7.84 0.81 11.09
N GLU A 38 8.93 1.55 11.01
CA GLU A 38 9.35 2.52 12.02
C GLU A 38 8.35 3.68 12.17
N ILE A 39 7.71 4.10 11.07
CA ILE A 39 6.64 5.11 11.11
C ILE A 39 5.24 4.51 11.40
N GLY A 40 5.17 3.20 11.67
CA GLY A 40 3.99 2.49 12.16
C GLY A 40 3.10 1.87 11.08
N TYR A 41 3.61 1.69 9.86
CA TYR A 41 2.90 0.95 8.81
C TYR A 41 3.23 -0.55 8.86
N GLU A 42 2.21 -1.37 8.74
CA GLU A 42 2.32 -2.82 8.53
C GLU A 42 2.05 -3.15 7.06
N THR A 43 2.80 -4.12 6.52
CA THR A 43 2.60 -4.58 5.15
C THR A 43 1.75 -5.84 5.11
N LYS A 44 0.74 -5.86 4.24
CA LYS A 44 -0.16 -7.01 4.02
C LYS A 44 -0.29 -7.28 2.54
N ALA A 45 -0.06 -8.53 2.14
CA ALA A 45 -0.32 -9.01 0.79
C ALA A 45 -1.54 -9.94 0.77
N VAL A 46 -2.38 -9.82 -0.26
CA VAL A 46 -3.52 -10.71 -0.51
C VAL A 46 -3.47 -11.11 -1.99
N LYS A 47 -3.59 -12.41 -2.26
CA LYS A 47 -3.62 -12.98 -3.63
C LYS A 47 -4.98 -13.64 -3.85
N GLU A 48 -5.76 -13.15 -4.80
CA GLU A 48 -7.09 -13.68 -5.14
C GLU A 48 -7.28 -13.73 -6.67
N ALA A 49 -7.44 -14.94 -7.21
CA ALA A 49 -7.96 -15.19 -8.57
C ALA A 49 -7.42 -14.26 -9.68
N GLY A 50 -6.10 -14.11 -9.81
CA GLY A 50 -5.45 -13.30 -10.85
C GLY A 50 -5.22 -11.84 -10.47
N VAL A 51 -5.67 -11.44 -9.28
CA VAL A 51 -5.48 -10.13 -8.69
C VAL A 51 -4.67 -10.26 -7.41
N ASP A 52 -3.58 -9.51 -7.35
CA ASP A 52 -2.76 -9.39 -6.15
C ASP A 52 -2.89 -7.97 -5.59
N THR A 53 -2.96 -7.85 -4.26
CA THR A 53 -2.91 -6.56 -3.59
C THR A 53 -1.78 -6.53 -2.57
N LEU A 54 -1.08 -5.40 -2.52
CA LEU A 54 -0.07 -5.10 -1.52
C LEU A 54 -0.47 -3.82 -0.79
N SER A 55 -0.68 -3.92 0.51
CA SER A 55 -1.12 -2.82 1.34
C SER A 55 -0.10 -2.45 2.40
N PHE A 56 0.08 -1.15 2.62
CA PHE A 56 0.76 -0.59 3.79
C PHE A 56 -0.31 0.05 4.66
N ILE A 57 -0.54 -0.46 5.86
CA ILE A 57 -1.66 -0.09 6.72
C ILE A 57 -1.13 0.50 8.03
N LYS A 58 -1.68 1.63 8.46
CA LYS A 58 -1.41 2.23 9.77
C LYS A 58 -2.70 2.69 10.41
N ASP A 59 -2.98 2.17 11.61
CA ASP A 59 -4.00 2.71 12.49
C ASP A 59 -3.40 3.77 13.41
N ASP A 60 -3.93 4.99 13.37
CA ASP A 60 -3.47 6.11 14.20
C ASP A 60 -4.64 7.02 14.58
N LYS A 61 -4.77 7.30 15.88
CA LYS A 61 -5.76 8.23 16.45
C LYS A 61 -7.20 8.05 15.93
N GLY A 62 -7.63 6.81 15.72
CA GLY A 62 -8.98 6.50 15.23
C GLY A 62 -9.14 6.60 13.72
N MET A 63 -8.04 6.66 12.96
CA MET A 63 -8.01 6.62 11.49
C MET A 63 -7.16 5.43 11.04
N THR A 64 -7.62 4.73 10.01
CA THR A 64 -6.83 3.76 9.25
C THR A 64 -6.33 4.46 7.99
N ASN A 65 -5.01 4.53 7.83
CA ASN A 65 -4.34 5.06 6.65
C ASN A 65 -3.73 3.91 5.87
N GLN A 66 -3.92 3.89 4.56
CA GLN A 66 -3.53 2.78 3.72
C GLN A 66 -3.03 3.22 2.35
N PHE A 67 -1.87 2.71 1.95
CA PHE A 67 -1.51 2.61 0.54
C PHE A 67 -1.93 1.23 0.05
N ILE A 68 -2.66 1.16 -1.07
CA ILE A 68 -3.14 -0.09 -1.66
C ILE A 68 -2.63 -0.16 -3.09
N SER A 69 -1.77 -1.11 -3.36
CA SER A 69 -1.25 -1.40 -4.71
C SER A 69 -2.03 -2.56 -5.29
N TYR A 70 -2.55 -2.39 -6.50
CA TYR A 70 -3.31 -3.40 -7.21
C TYR A 70 -2.49 -3.93 -8.39
N PHE A 71 -2.36 -5.24 -8.47
CA PHE A 71 -1.63 -5.95 -9.51
C PHE A 71 -2.55 -6.92 -10.22
N GLU A 72 -2.41 -6.97 -11.53
CA GLU A 72 -3.11 -7.91 -12.40
C GLU A 72 -2.08 -8.52 -13.34
N ASP A 73 -2.12 -9.84 -13.53
CA ASP A 73 -1.10 -10.59 -14.29
C ASP A 73 0.36 -10.27 -13.88
N ASN A 74 0.60 -10.08 -12.57
CA ASN A 74 1.88 -9.69 -11.96
C ASN A 74 2.43 -8.33 -12.44
N LYS A 75 1.56 -7.44 -12.95
CA LYS A 75 1.92 -6.07 -13.32
C LYS A 75 1.21 -5.09 -12.41
N LEU A 76 1.92 -4.08 -11.93
CA LEU A 76 1.31 -3.01 -11.14
C LEU A 76 0.36 -2.21 -12.05
N HIS A 77 -0.92 -2.18 -11.68
CA HIS A 77 -1.97 -1.51 -12.43
C HIS A 77 -2.30 -0.14 -11.85
N SER A 78 -2.40 -0.03 -10.53
CA SER A 78 -2.65 1.24 -9.85
C SER A 78 -2.21 1.21 -8.38
N ILE A 79 -2.04 2.40 -7.80
CA ILE A 79 -1.91 2.59 -6.35
C ILE A 79 -2.94 3.62 -5.91
N ALA A 80 -3.70 3.29 -4.88
CA ALA A 80 -4.59 4.19 -4.18
C ALA A 80 -4.10 4.51 -2.77
N TYR A 81 -4.42 5.69 -2.29
CA TYR A 81 -4.34 6.04 -0.88
C TYR A 81 -5.75 6.15 -0.30
N LEU A 82 -5.92 5.60 0.90
CA LEU A 82 -7.14 5.60 1.68
C LEU A 82 -6.83 6.07 3.09
N SER A 83 -7.61 7.02 3.61
CA SER A 83 -7.65 7.37 5.03
C SER A 83 -9.11 7.36 5.45
N SER A 84 -9.47 6.43 6.34
CA SER A 84 -10.85 6.24 6.81
C SER A 84 -10.92 6.19 8.32
N PRO A 85 -11.97 6.75 8.95
CA PRO A 85 -12.22 6.54 10.37
C PRO A 85 -12.34 5.06 10.72
N THR A 86 -11.75 4.65 11.85
CA THR A 86 -11.87 3.26 12.34
C THR A 86 -13.27 2.95 12.86
N ASP A 87 -14.03 3.97 13.26
CA ASP A 87 -15.45 3.84 13.58
C ASP A 87 -16.28 3.96 12.29
N SER A 88 -16.79 2.82 11.83
CA SER A 88 -17.54 2.66 10.58
C SER A 88 -18.90 3.38 10.54
N LYS A 89 -19.21 4.22 11.54
CA LYS A 89 -20.46 4.99 11.65
C LYS A 89 -20.33 6.42 11.14
N ASN A 90 -19.12 6.92 10.90
CA ASN A 90 -18.88 8.25 10.35
C ASN A 90 -17.85 8.16 9.22
N TYR A 91 -18.26 8.48 7.99
CA TYR A 91 -17.40 8.51 6.80
C TYR A 91 -17.16 9.94 6.29
N ASP A 92 -17.58 10.97 7.03
CA ASP A 92 -17.44 12.36 6.60
C ASP A 92 -15.96 12.75 6.43
N ASP A 93 -15.06 12.08 7.14
CA ASP A 93 -13.60 12.28 7.09
C ASP A 93 -12.88 11.24 6.19
N LEU A 94 -13.61 10.57 5.29
CA LEU A 94 -13.02 9.63 4.33
C LEU A 94 -12.23 10.38 3.24
N THR A 95 -10.95 10.03 3.10
CA THR A 95 -10.13 10.43 1.95
C THR A 95 -9.78 9.19 1.15
N ILE A 96 -10.10 9.18 -0.14
CA ILE A 96 -9.71 8.10 -1.06
C ILE A 96 -9.37 8.66 -2.44
N GLY A 97 -8.32 8.13 -3.06
CA GLY A 97 -8.00 8.46 -4.44
C GLY A 97 -6.80 7.70 -4.98
N PHE A 98 -6.77 7.54 -6.30
CA PHE A 98 -5.60 7.01 -6.98
C PHE A 98 -4.46 8.03 -6.94
N ILE A 99 -3.28 7.56 -6.58
CA ILE A 99 -2.03 8.33 -6.59
C ILE A 99 -1.13 7.91 -7.76
N TYR A 100 -1.33 6.70 -8.28
CA TYR A 100 -0.67 6.18 -9.47
C TYR A 100 -1.63 5.30 -10.27
N VAL A 101 -1.53 5.38 -11.59
CA VAL A 101 -2.22 4.52 -12.54
C VAL A 101 -1.22 4.19 -13.62
N SER A 102 -1.01 2.90 -13.89
CA SER A 102 -0.10 2.46 -14.94
C SER A 102 -0.70 2.67 -16.32
N ASP A 103 0.15 2.74 -17.33
CA ASP A 103 -0.27 2.72 -18.73
C ASP A 103 -0.82 1.35 -19.18
N ASN A 104 -0.64 0.30 -18.36
CA ASN A 104 -1.13 -1.06 -18.64
C ASN A 104 -2.62 -1.23 -18.32
N ILE A 105 -3.27 -0.21 -17.76
CA ILE A 105 -4.69 -0.30 -17.45
C ILE A 105 -5.53 -0.34 -18.73
N ASP A 106 -6.57 -1.18 -18.70
CA ASP A 106 -7.54 -1.32 -19.77
C ASP A 106 -8.14 0.04 -20.16
N GLU A 107 -8.24 0.32 -21.46
CA GLU A 107 -8.70 1.62 -21.98
C GLU A 107 -10.06 2.04 -21.42
N LYS A 108 -10.95 1.06 -21.20
CA LYS A 108 -12.29 1.26 -20.64
C LYS A 108 -12.27 1.74 -19.19
N ASP A 109 -11.19 1.46 -18.46
CA ASP A 109 -11.05 1.76 -17.03
C ASP A 109 -10.31 3.10 -16.82
N LYS A 110 -9.60 3.62 -17.83
CA LYS A 110 -8.88 4.91 -17.78
C LYS A 110 -9.79 6.10 -17.42
N GLU A 111 -11.07 6.06 -17.81
CA GLU A 111 -12.00 7.14 -17.49
C GLU A 111 -12.44 7.14 -16.01
N VAL A 112 -12.36 5.98 -15.36
CA VAL A 112 -12.77 5.75 -13.96
C VAL A 112 -11.59 5.92 -13.02
N VAL A 113 -10.40 5.48 -13.43
CA VAL A 113 -9.18 5.52 -12.62
C VAL A 113 -8.43 6.82 -12.89
N LYS A 114 -8.86 7.89 -12.21
CA LYS A 114 -8.27 9.23 -12.30
C LYS A 114 -7.42 9.54 -11.07
N ILE A 115 -6.22 10.08 -11.30
CA ILE A 115 -5.33 10.53 -10.24
C ILE A 115 -5.95 11.72 -9.50
N ASN A 116 -6.01 11.64 -8.17
CA ASN A 116 -6.49 12.72 -7.31
C ASN A 116 -5.28 13.51 -6.76
N LYS A 117 -5.07 14.73 -7.26
CA LYS A 117 -3.90 15.57 -6.92
C LYS A 117 -3.79 15.90 -5.43
N ASP A 118 -4.89 16.06 -4.72
CA ASP A 118 -4.83 16.39 -3.28
C ASP A 118 -4.50 15.16 -2.45
N VAL A 119 -4.94 13.98 -2.90
CA VAL A 119 -4.54 12.69 -2.31
C VAL A 119 -3.07 12.39 -2.61
N VAL A 120 -2.56 12.73 -3.80
CA VAL A 120 -1.13 12.62 -4.13
C VAL A 120 -0.28 13.42 -3.15
N LYS A 121 -0.60 14.69 -2.88
CA LYS A 121 0.15 15.50 -1.90
C LYS A 121 0.17 14.88 -0.50
N THR A 122 -0.97 14.28 -0.11
CA THR A 122 -1.10 13.58 1.18
C THR A 122 -0.17 12.36 1.22
N ALA A 123 -0.17 11.56 0.16
CA ALA A 123 0.73 10.43 -0.02
C ALA A 123 2.20 10.87 0.01
N GLU A 124 2.58 11.89 -0.75
CA GLU A 124 3.94 12.44 -0.80
C GLU A 124 4.43 12.86 0.59
N THR A 125 3.59 13.56 1.36
CA THR A 125 3.92 13.97 2.75
C THR A 125 4.23 12.78 3.66
N ILE A 126 3.63 11.61 3.40
CA ILE A 126 3.91 10.39 4.16
C ILE A 126 5.19 9.71 3.65
N LEU A 127 5.38 9.64 2.32
CA LEU A 127 6.56 9.08 1.69
C LEU A 127 7.84 9.85 2.05
N GLU A 128 7.77 11.17 2.18
CA GLU A 128 8.87 12.01 2.66
C GLU A 128 9.37 11.61 4.06
N LYS A 129 8.50 11.06 4.93
CA LYS A 129 8.90 10.60 6.27
C LYS A 129 9.78 9.36 6.23
N VAL A 130 9.76 8.63 5.13
CA VAL A 130 10.64 7.49 4.84
C VAL A 130 11.65 7.83 3.74
N ASP A 131 11.76 9.13 3.42
CA ASP A 131 12.68 9.70 2.42
C ASP A 131 12.51 9.03 1.05
N LEU A 132 11.25 8.90 0.61
CA LEU A 132 10.88 8.41 -0.72
C LEU A 132 10.11 9.46 -1.50
N SER A 133 10.40 9.55 -2.79
CA SER A 133 9.48 10.09 -3.79
C SER A 133 8.38 9.09 -4.16
N LEU A 134 7.32 9.56 -4.83
CA LEU A 134 6.28 8.67 -5.35
C LEU A 134 6.83 7.66 -6.38
N ASP A 135 7.74 8.08 -7.26
CA ASP A 135 8.36 7.22 -8.27
C ASP A 135 9.22 6.11 -7.63
N GLU A 136 9.98 6.43 -6.57
CA GLU A 136 10.73 5.43 -5.82
C GLU A 136 9.82 4.47 -5.06
N PHE A 137 8.69 4.97 -4.54
CA PHE A 137 7.68 4.10 -3.91
C PHE A 137 7.04 3.14 -4.91
N ILE A 138 6.71 3.61 -6.12
CA ILE A 138 6.18 2.75 -7.20
C ILE A 138 7.17 1.62 -7.51
N LYS A 139 8.45 1.95 -7.75
CA LYS A 139 9.50 0.95 -8.02
C LYS A 139 9.66 -0.05 -6.88
N TYR A 140 9.68 0.44 -5.64
CA TYR A 140 9.77 -0.41 -4.46
C TYR A 140 8.59 -1.39 -4.38
N VAL A 141 7.36 -0.92 -4.60
CA VAL A 141 6.15 -1.75 -4.62
C VAL A 141 6.23 -2.83 -5.71
N GLU A 142 6.72 -2.48 -6.90
CA GLU A 142 6.97 -3.45 -7.97
C GLU A 142 8.05 -4.46 -7.58
N ASP A 143 9.12 -4.03 -6.91
CA ASP A 143 10.24 -4.89 -6.54
C ASP A 143 9.88 -5.92 -5.48
N ILE A 144 9.07 -5.57 -4.48
CA ILE A 144 8.68 -6.50 -3.41
C ILE A 144 7.47 -7.37 -3.74
N HIS A 145 6.79 -7.10 -4.86
CA HIS A 145 5.73 -7.98 -5.38
C HIS A 145 6.29 -9.20 -6.15
N LYS A 146 7.51 -9.07 -6.70
CA LYS A 146 8.21 -10.11 -7.49
C LYS A 146 8.39 -11.46 -6.79
#